data_AF-A0A442BH47-F1
#
_entry.id   AF-A0A442BH47-F1
#
_cell.length_a   1.000
_cell.length_b   1.000
_cell.length_c   1.000
_cell.angle_alpha   90.00
_cell.angle_beta   90.00
_cell.angle_gamma   90.00
#
_symmetry.space_group_name_H-M   'P 1'
#
loop_
_entity.id
_entity.type
_entity.pdbx_description
1 polymer ?
#
loop_
_entity_poly.entity_id
_entity_poly.type
_entity_poly.pdbx_seq_one_letter_code
_entity_poly.pdbx_strand_id
1 'polypeptide(L)' 'MIGPHISKSGVAYPDDLVLLKRIYDQVCEERGIARGSFEASDLAIEAMKLFSAGIFDEGTIGRRLRGG' A
#
# COMPACT_ATOMS: atom_id res chain seq x y z
N MET A 1 -13.76 8.10 18.50
CA MET A 1 -13.00 7.03 17.82
C MET A 1 -13.39 7.08 16.36
N ILE A 2 -12.54 7.61 15.48
CA ILE A 2 -12.76 7.53 14.04
C ILE A 2 -12.07 6.24 13.60
N GLY A 3 -12.86 5.22 13.27
CA GLY A 3 -12.33 4.00 12.66
C GLY A 3 -11.84 4.32 11.24
N PRO A 4 -10.79 3.66 10.74
CA PRO A 4 -10.27 3.92 9.40
C PRO A 4 -11.38 3.72 8.38
N HIS A 5 -11.69 4.78 7.65
CA HIS A 5 -12.77 4.83 6.67
C HIS A 5 -12.24 4.22 5.37
N ILE A 6 -12.31 2.90 5.23
CA ILE A 6 -11.82 2.20 4.04
C ILE A 6 -12.83 2.43 2.91
N SER A 7 -12.47 3.25 1.93
CA SER A 7 -13.34 3.55 0.79
C SER A 7 -13.37 2.36 -0.17
N LYS A 8 -14.53 1.71 -0.32
CA LYS A 8 -14.76 0.63 -1.31
C LYS A 8 -14.88 1.10 -2.76
N SER A 9 -14.86 2.41 -2.99
CA SER A 9 -14.94 2.99 -4.33
C SER A 9 -13.51 3.30 -4.78
N GLY A 10 -13.16 3.04 -6.04
CA GLY A 10 -11.83 3.23 -6.64
C GLY A 10 -11.20 4.63 -6.56
N VAL A 11 -11.69 5.49 -5.67
CA VAL A 11 -11.17 6.80 -5.30
C VAL A 11 -10.34 6.64 -4.03
N ALA A 12 -9.02 6.74 -4.17
CA ALA A 12 -8.13 6.77 -3.01
C ALA A 12 -8.38 8.06 -2.22
N TYR A 13 -9.05 7.96 -1.06
CA TYR A 13 -9.14 9.10 -0.16
C TYR A 13 -7.75 9.36 0.46
N PRO A 14 -7.48 10.59 0.93
CA PRO A 14 -6.22 10.92 1.60
C PRO A 14 -5.90 9.97 2.76
N ASP A 15 -6.90 9.44 3.46
CA ASP A 15 -6.71 8.45 4.53
C ASP A 15 -6.21 7.10 3.98
N ASP A 16 -6.79 6.63 2.87
CA ASP A 16 -6.34 5.41 2.19
C ASP A 16 -4.92 5.57 1.61
N LEU A 17 -4.56 6.75 1.12
CA LEU A 17 -3.19 7.04 0.66
C LEU A 17 -2.18 7.04 1.81
N VAL A 18 -2.59 7.50 3.00
CA VAL A 18 -1.75 7.43 4.22
C VAL A 18 -1.56 5.98 4.65
N LEU A 19 -2.60 5.16 4.58
CA LEU A 19 -2.53 3.71 4.85
C LEU A 19 -1.58 3.03 3.85
N LEU A 20 -1.76 3.28 2.56
CA LEU A 20 -0.91 2.73 1.49
C LEU A 20 0.56 3.10 1.70
N LYS A 21 0.81 4.37 2.04
CA LYS A 21 2.16 4.85 2.34
C LYS A 21 2.76 4.13 3.54
N ARG A 22 2.00 3.90 4.62
CA ARG A 22 2.49 3.16 5.80
C ARG A 22 2.88 1.72 5.46
N ILE A 23 2.03 1.01 4.72
CA ILE A 23 2.29 -0.37 4.28
C ILE A 23 3.57 -0.42 3.45
N TYR A 24 3.69 0.50 2.50
CA TYR A 24 4.86 0.63 1.66
C TYR A 24 6.13 0.92 2.48
N ASP A 25 6.07 1.85 3.43
CA ASP A 25 7.17 2.20 4.33
C ASP A 25 7.64 0.97 5.11
N GLN A 26 6.70 0.21 5.66
CA GLN A 26 6.94 -0.99 6.44
C GLN A 26 7.53 -2.12 5.60
N VAL A 27 7.02 -2.36 4.38
CA VAL A 27 7.57 -3.35 3.46
C VAL A 27 8.99 -2.97 3.01
N CYS A 28 9.23 -1.68 2.77
CA CYS A 28 10.57 -1.19 2.45
C CYS A 28 11.53 -1.42 3.62
N GLU A 29 11.13 -1.12 4.86
CA GLU A 29 11.96 -1.36 6.04
C GLU A 29 12.23 -2.85 6.27
N GLU A 30 11.22 -3.70 6.13
CA GLU A 30 11.37 -5.15 6.31
C GLU A 30 12.25 -5.81 5.24
N ARG A 31 12.17 -5.34 3.99
CA ARG A 31 13.02 -5.83 2.90
C ARG A 31 14.38 -5.13 2.84
N GLY A 32 14.61 -4.10 3.67
CA GLY A 32 15.81 -3.27 3.60
C GLY A 32 15.92 -2.44 2.32
N ILE A 33 14.81 -2.17 1.65
CA ILE A 33 14.75 -1.41 0.40
C ILE A 33 14.85 0.09 0.73
N ALA A 34 15.84 0.75 0.15
CA ALA A 34 15.97 2.20 0.28
C ALA A 34 14.80 2.92 -0.42
N ARG A 35 14.14 3.82 0.32
CA ARG A 35 13.02 4.62 -0.21
C ARG A 35 13.52 5.48 -1.37
N GLY A 36 12.95 5.26 -2.56
CA GLY A 36 13.39 5.92 -3.80
C GLY A 36 14.28 5.07 -4.70
N SER A 37 14.64 3.85 -4.27
CA SER A 37 15.24 2.85 -5.16
C SER A 37 14.23 2.32 -6.17
N PHE A 38 14.74 1.72 -7.25
CA PHE A 38 13.91 1.12 -8.30
C PHE A 38 12.94 0.07 -7.75
N GLU A 39 13.39 -0.78 -6.82
CA GLU A 39 12.55 -1.78 -6.12
C GLU A 39 11.41 -1.13 -5.32
N ALA A 40 11.70 0.01 -4.71
CA ALA A 40 10.72 0.79 -3.96
C ALA A 40 9.66 1.37 -4.92
N SER A 41 10.10 1.90 -6.06
CA SER A 41 9.19 2.37 -7.09
C SER A 41 8.29 1.26 -7.65
N ASP A 42 8.83 0.05 -7.84
CA ASP A 42 8.08 -1.11 -8.33
C ASP A 42 7.00 -1.56 -7.34
N LEU A 43 7.36 -1.67 -6.06
CA LEU A 43 6.42 -1.94 -4.95
C LEU A 43 5.30 -0.91 -4.89
N ALA A 44 5.62 0.38 -5.06
CA ALA A 44 4.62 1.44 -5.05
C ALA A 44 3.64 1.33 -6.24
N ILE A 45 4.14 0.94 -7.42
CA ILE A 45 3.32 0.72 -8.62
C ILE A 45 2.40 -0.49 -8.43
N GLU A 46 2.89 -1.60 -7.89
CA GLU A 46 2.05 -2.76 -7.56
C GLU A 46 0.98 -2.40 -6.53
N ALA A 47 1.35 -1.67 -5.48
CA ALA A 47 0.43 -1.22 -4.46
C ALA A 47 -0.68 -0.32 -5.03
N MET A 48 -0.33 0.63 -5.91
CA MET A 48 -1.30 1.47 -6.63
C MET A 48 -2.20 0.68 -7.59
N LYS A 49 -1.67 -0.34 -8.27
CA LYS A 49 -2.48 -1.23 -9.13
C LYS A 49 -3.51 -2.01 -8.32
N LEU A 50 -3.13 -2.53 -7.15
CA LEU A 50 -4.05 -3.23 -6.24
C LEU A 50 -5.13 -2.27 -5.71
N PHE A 51 -4.73 -1.06 -5.35
CA PHE A 51 -5.63 0.01 -4.95
C PHE A 51 -6.64 0.36 -6.06
N SER A 52 -6.16 0.56 -7.29
CA SER A 52 -7.01 0.84 -8.45
C SER A 52 -7.93 -0.33 -8.82
N ALA A 53 -7.56 -1.56 -8.43
CA ALA A 53 -8.40 -2.75 -8.59
C ALA A 53 -9.45 -2.90 -7.47
N GLY A 54 -9.51 -1.97 -6.51
CA GLY A 54 -10.47 -1.99 -5.40
C GLY A 54 -9.99 -2.77 -4.18
N ILE A 55 -8.71 -3.12 -4.09
CA ILE A 55 -8.11 -3.82 -2.96
C ILE A 55 -7.46 -2.78 -2.05
N PHE A 56 -8.15 -2.45 -0.95
CA PHE A 56 -7.75 -1.42 0.02
C PHE A 56 -7.37 -1.98 1.39
N ASP A 57 -7.42 -3.31 1.53
CA ASP A 57 -7.21 -3.97 2.80
C ASP A 57 -5.70 -4.08 3.08
N GLU A 58 -5.25 -3.45 4.18
CA GLU A 58 -3.85 -3.41 4.60
C GLU A 58 -3.23 -4.81 4.69
N GLY A 59 -3.95 -5.77 5.27
CA GLY A 59 -3.49 -7.15 5.38
C GLY A 59 -3.39 -7.86 4.03
N THR A 60 -4.27 -7.53 3.10
CA THR A 60 -4.27 -8.11 1.74
C THR A 60 -3.15 -7.52 0.88
N ILE A 61 -2.96 -6.20 0.92
CA ILE A 61 -1.90 -5.51 0.19
C ILE A 61 -0.53 -5.91 0.76
N GLY A 62 -0.38 -5.89 2.09
CA GLY A 62 0.85 -6.30 2.77
C GLY A 62 1.23 -7.74 2.46
N ARG A 63 0.28 -8.69 2.45
CA ARG A 63 0.57 -10.06 2.02
C ARG A 63 1.02 -10.15 0.56
N ARG A 64 0.36 -9.45 -0.35
CA ARG A 64 0.72 -9.48 -1.78
C ARG A 64 2.10 -8.88 -2.04
N LEU A 65 2.42 -7.74 -1.44
CA LEU A 65 3.72 -7.09 -1.57
C LEU A 65 4.84 -7.91 -0.91
N ARG A 66 4.53 -8.67 0.16
CA ARG A 66 5.52 -9.46 0.87
C ARG A 66 5.83 -10.79 0.19
N GLY A 67 4.93 -11.33 -0.63
CA GLY A 67 5.22 -12.48 -1.49
C GLY A 67 3.95 -13.15 -2.03
N GLY A 68 3.84 -13.16 -3.36
CA GLY A 68 3.33 -14.30 -4.11
C GLY A 68 4.51 -15.12 -4.62
#